data_AF-A0A6G9AHT7-F1
#
_entry.id   AF-A0A6G9AHT7-F1
#
_cell.length_a   1.000
_cell.length_b   1.000
_cell.length_c   1.000
_cell.angle_alpha   90.00
_cell.angle_beta   90.00
_cell.angle_gamma   90.00
#
_symmetry.space_group_name_H-M   'P 1'
#
loop_
_entity.id
_entity.type
_entity.pdbx_description
1 polymer ?
#
loop_
_entity_poly.entity_id
_entity_poly.type
_entity_poly.pdbx_seq_one_letter_code
_entity_poly.pdbx_strand_id
1 'polypeptide(L)'
;MPISQPLDIEQARNLLLFLSIDGAVGVTYTEQVYYAQFTKALKDIRAATLDLQQSAEIIVAVINQGCKLAKSTEWINRELLFEAQAVCLNMRNELMLSAVRHAHGSDIALDLYNERLSRYDF
;
A
#
# COMPACT_ATOMS: atom_id res chain seq x y z
N MET A 1 12.54 -6.39 8.42
CA MET A 1 12.22 -7.80 8.14
C MET A 1 11.58 -7.87 6.76
N PRO A 2 11.88 -8.87 5.93
CA PRO A 2 11.08 -9.13 4.72
C PRO A 2 9.65 -9.49 5.12
N ILE A 3 8.69 -9.18 4.26
CA ILE A 3 7.28 -9.53 4.44
C ILE A 3 7.20 -11.06 4.42
N SER A 4 6.59 -11.66 5.44
CA SER A 4 6.55 -13.11 5.53
C SER A 4 5.46 -13.73 4.64
N GLN A 5 4.35 -13.04 4.37
CA GLN A 5 3.22 -13.64 3.65
C GLN A 5 2.39 -12.61 2.85
N PRO A 6 1.84 -13.00 1.67
CA PRO A 6 0.82 -12.24 0.97
C PRO A 6 -0.44 -12.08 1.82
N LEU A 7 -1.21 -11.02 1.53
CA LEU A 7 -2.43 -10.65 2.21
C LEU A 7 -3.63 -10.91 1.30
N ASP A 8 -4.70 -11.48 1.87
CA ASP A 8 -6.01 -11.55 1.20
C ASP A 8 -6.91 -10.35 1.53
N ILE A 9 -8.01 -10.22 0.78
CA ILE A 9 -8.93 -9.08 0.91
C ILE A 9 -9.62 -9.05 2.28
N GLU A 10 -9.99 -10.21 2.86
CA GLU A 10 -10.64 -10.25 4.17
C GLU A 10 -9.68 -9.83 5.28
N GLN A 11 -8.43 -10.28 5.22
CA GLN A 11 -7.37 -9.87 6.12
C GLN A 11 -7.12 -8.35 6.03
N ALA A 12 -7.10 -7.79 4.83
CA ALA A 12 -6.96 -6.34 4.63
C ALA A 12 -8.16 -5.54 5.19
N ARG A 13 -9.39 -6.04 5.02
CA ARG A 13 -10.57 -5.41 5.64
C ARG A 13 -10.52 -5.47 7.16
N ASN A 14 -10.16 -6.63 7.73
CA ASN A 14 -10.02 -6.78 9.18
C ASN A 14 -8.96 -5.84 9.75
N LEU A 15 -7.85 -5.66 9.03
CA LEU A 15 -6.81 -4.70 9.36
C LEU A 15 -7.35 -3.26 9.43
N LEU A 16 -8.10 -2.84 8.42
CA LEU A 16 -8.70 -1.50 8.35
C LEU A 16 -9.74 -1.27 9.44
N LEU A 17 -10.55 -2.28 9.74
CA LEU A 17 -11.54 -2.23 10.83
C LEU A 17 -10.86 -2.11 12.19
N PHE A 18 -9.78 -2.88 12.42
CA PHE A 18 -8.96 -2.76 13.63
C PHE A 18 -8.33 -1.37 13.79
N LEU A 19 -7.98 -0.69 12.71
CA LEU A 19 -7.42 0.67 12.80
C LEU A 19 -8.49 1.76 12.97
N SER A 20 -9.76 1.43 12.74
CA SER A 20 -10.91 2.34 12.83
C SER A 20 -11.65 2.23 14.17
N ILE A 21 -11.48 1.14 14.90
CA ILE A 21 -12.12 0.84 16.19
C ILE A 21 -10.99 0.48 17.16
N ASP A 22 -10.97 1.02 18.37
CA ASP A 22 -10.04 0.62 19.45
C ASP A 22 -10.29 -0.84 19.92
N GLY A 23 -10.33 -1.83 19.01
CA GLY A 23 -10.77 -3.19 19.29
C GLY A 23 -10.42 -4.19 18.19
N ALA A 24 -9.73 -5.26 18.61
CA ALA A 24 -9.23 -6.37 17.82
C ALA A 24 -10.35 -7.18 17.12
N VAL A 25 -10.39 -7.12 15.79
CA VAL A 25 -11.19 -8.05 14.98
C VAL A 25 -10.26 -8.84 14.07
N GLY A 26 -10.12 -10.14 14.32
CA GLY A 26 -9.62 -11.11 13.33
C GLY A 26 -8.14 -11.05 12.93
N VAL A 27 -7.30 -10.23 13.57
CA VAL A 27 -5.86 -10.10 13.26
C VAL A 27 -5.02 -10.68 14.41
N THR A 28 -4.02 -11.52 14.11
CA THR A 28 -3.11 -12.08 15.12
C THR A 28 -2.20 -11.01 15.74
N TYR A 29 -1.68 -11.25 16.95
CA TYR A 29 -0.76 -10.31 17.62
C TYR A 29 0.49 -9.99 16.77
N THR A 30 1.03 -10.99 16.07
CA THR A 30 2.19 -10.82 15.20
C THR A 30 1.87 -9.91 14.00
N GLU A 31 0.71 -10.10 13.38
CA GLU A 31 0.24 -9.23 12.30
C GLU A 31 -0.03 -7.81 12.82
N GLN A 32 -0.62 -7.65 14.00
CA GLN A 32 -0.84 -6.34 14.60
C GLN A 32 0.48 -5.58 14.79
N VAL A 33 1.50 -6.21 15.38
CA VAL A 33 2.83 -5.60 15.57
C VAL A 33 3.47 -5.25 14.22
N TYR A 34 3.33 -6.14 13.23
CA TYR A 34 3.87 -5.91 11.91
C TYR A 34 3.18 -4.75 11.18
N TYR A 35 1.85 -4.70 11.19
CA TYR A 35 1.09 -3.68 10.46
C TYR A 35 1.00 -2.34 11.20
N ALA A 36 1.31 -2.31 12.51
CA ALA A 36 1.39 -1.08 13.28
C ALA A 36 2.35 -0.06 12.65
N GLN A 37 3.42 -0.51 11.98
CA GLN A 37 4.37 0.38 11.30
C GLN A 37 3.76 1.11 10.09
N PHE A 38 2.65 0.60 9.54
CA PHE A 38 1.94 1.21 8.41
C PHE A 38 0.69 1.99 8.84
N THR A 39 0.43 2.10 10.15
CA THR A 39 -0.81 2.71 10.70
C THR A 39 -1.16 4.04 10.05
N LYS A 40 -0.18 4.92 9.84
CA LYS A 40 -0.41 6.21 9.17
C LYS A 40 -0.90 6.01 7.74
N ALA A 41 -0.16 5.25 6.93
CA ALA A 41 -0.49 5.03 5.52
C ALA A 41 -1.87 4.35 5.36
N LEU A 42 -2.19 3.40 6.23
CA LEU A 42 -3.48 2.70 6.22
C LEU A 42 -4.64 3.65 6.57
N LYS A 43 -4.46 4.54 7.54
CA LYS A 43 -5.44 5.59 7.88
C LYS A 43 -5.61 6.58 6.73
N ASP A 44 -4.52 6.98 6.09
CA ASP A 44 -4.54 7.90 4.95
C ASP A 44 -5.29 7.27 3.75
N ILE A 45 -5.07 5.98 3.46
CA ILE A 45 -5.82 5.24 2.42
C ILE A 45 -7.32 5.20 2.75
N ARG A 46 -7.67 4.88 4.02
CA ARG A 46 -9.07 4.81 4.45
C ARG A 46 -9.78 6.16 4.32
N ALA A 47 -9.08 7.23 4.68
CA ALA A 47 -9.60 8.59 4.56
C ALA A 47 -9.72 9.05 3.10
N ALA A 48 -8.77 8.65 2.23
CA ALA A 48 -8.74 9.05 0.82
C ALA A 48 -9.82 8.35 -0.01
N THR A 49 -10.07 7.06 0.23
CA THR A 49 -11.05 6.27 -0.54
C THR A 49 -12.49 6.48 -0.07
N LEU A 50 -12.68 6.67 1.25
CA LEU A 50 -13.99 6.59 1.93
C LEU A 50 -14.73 5.25 1.72
N ASP A 51 -14.12 4.28 1.03
CA ASP A 51 -14.68 2.98 0.67
C ASP A 51 -13.77 1.86 1.23
N LEU A 52 -14.38 0.93 1.97
CA LEU A 52 -13.64 -0.12 2.68
C LEU A 52 -13.09 -1.16 1.71
N GLN A 53 -13.84 -1.46 0.66
CA GLN A 53 -13.47 -2.43 -0.35
C GLN A 53 -12.29 -1.92 -1.17
N GLN A 54 -12.38 -0.68 -1.67
CA GLN A 54 -11.33 -0.03 -2.42
C GLN A 54 -10.05 0.12 -1.58
N SER A 55 -10.19 0.48 -0.29
CA SER A 55 -9.05 0.53 0.63
C SER A 55 -8.35 -0.83 0.73
N ALA A 56 -9.11 -1.91 0.91
CA ALA A 56 -8.59 -3.26 1.03
C ALA A 56 -7.87 -3.71 -0.25
N GLU A 57 -8.45 -3.42 -1.43
CA GLU A 57 -7.84 -3.74 -2.73
C GLU A 57 -6.48 -3.07 -2.93
N ILE A 58 -6.35 -1.78 -2.56
CA ILE A 58 -5.08 -1.05 -2.63
C ILE A 58 -4.04 -1.68 -1.72
N ILE A 59 -4.41 -1.97 -0.47
CA ILE A 59 -3.51 -2.54 0.53
C ILE A 59 -3.02 -3.92 0.08
N VAL A 60 -3.92 -4.77 -0.38
CA VAL A 60 -3.59 -6.09 -0.93
C VAL A 60 -2.66 -5.97 -2.12
N ALA A 61 -2.96 -5.07 -3.07
CA ALA A 61 -2.13 -4.90 -4.27
C ALA A 61 -0.69 -4.48 -3.92
N VAL A 62 -0.53 -3.50 -3.02
CA VAL A 62 0.81 -3.03 -2.61
C VAL A 62 1.58 -4.08 -1.81
N ILE A 63 0.94 -4.74 -0.83
CA ILE A 63 1.60 -5.73 0.01
C ILE A 63 1.97 -6.96 -0.82
N ASN A 64 1.06 -7.46 -1.66
CA ASN A 64 1.33 -8.65 -2.46
C ASN A 64 2.39 -8.40 -3.52
N GLN A 65 2.42 -7.19 -4.11
CA GLN A 65 3.53 -6.79 -4.96
C GLN A 65 4.85 -6.74 -4.19
N GLY A 66 4.85 -6.15 -2.99
CA GLY A 66 6.02 -6.14 -2.11
C GLY A 66 6.54 -7.54 -1.80
N CYS A 67 5.64 -8.49 -1.52
CA CYS A 67 5.98 -9.90 -1.31
C CYS A 67 6.59 -10.53 -2.55
N LYS A 68 5.92 -10.38 -3.70
CA LYS A 68 6.34 -10.95 -4.99
C LYS A 68 7.72 -10.45 -5.42
N LEU A 69 8.01 -9.16 -5.18
CA LEU A 69 9.25 -8.51 -5.56
C LEU A 69 10.30 -8.49 -4.43
N ALA A 70 10.06 -9.22 -3.33
CA ALA A 70 10.93 -9.29 -2.15
C ALA A 70 11.36 -7.90 -1.62
N LYS A 71 10.42 -6.95 -1.59
CA LYS A 71 10.66 -5.57 -1.15
C LYS A 71 10.69 -5.44 0.37
N SER A 72 11.32 -4.36 0.84
CA SER A 72 11.41 -4.04 2.26
C SER A 72 10.11 -3.44 2.81
N THR A 73 9.93 -3.47 4.12
CA THR A 73 8.84 -2.76 4.80
C THR A 73 8.85 -1.26 4.50
N GLU A 74 10.03 -0.66 4.41
CA GLU A 74 10.18 0.76 4.03
C GLU A 74 9.62 1.03 2.62
N TRP A 75 9.86 0.13 1.67
CA TRP A 75 9.29 0.26 0.33
C TRP A 75 7.76 0.17 0.37
N ILE A 76 7.19 -0.79 1.11
CA ILE A 76 5.73 -0.91 1.26
C ILE A 76 5.13 0.35 1.85
N ASN A 77 5.72 0.88 2.92
CA ASN A 77 5.20 2.07 3.58
C ASN A 77 5.18 3.27 2.61
N ARG A 78 6.25 3.44 1.82
CA ARG A 78 6.30 4.48 0.78
C ARG A 78 5.25 4.27 -0.29
N GLU A 79 5.02 3.04 -0.73
CA GLU A 79 4.01 2.75 -1.76
C GLU A 79 2.58 2.89 -1.25
N LEU A 80 2.30 2.53 0.01
CA LEU A 80 1.00 2.79 0.63
C LEU A 80 0.73 4.30 0.76
N LEU A 81 1.74 5.09 1.16
CA LEU A 81 1.64 6.55 1.22
C LEU A 81 1.45 7.16 -0.18
N PHE A 82 2.15 6.64 -1.18
CA PHE A 82 1.97 7.03 -2.58
C PHE A 82 0.53 6.77 -3.03
N GLU A 83 -0.01 5.57 -2.75
CA GLU A 83 -1.39 5.24 -3.14
C GLU A 83 -2.43 6.09 -2.41
N ALA A 84 -2.22 6.39 -1.13
CA ALA A 84 -3.08 7.32 -0.39
C ALA A 84 -3.15 8.70 -1.08
N GLN A 85 -2.01 9.25 -1.47
CA GLN A 85 -1.94 10.53 -2.18
C GLN A 85 -2.57 10.44 -3.58
N ALA A 86 -2.29 9.35 -4.30
CA ALA A 86 -2.79 9.12 -5.65
C ALA A 86 -4.32 9.04 -5.70
N VAL A 87 -4.93 8.36 -4.73
CA VAL A 87 -6.39 8.29 -4.60
C VAL A 87 -6.96 9.64 -4.16
N CYS A 88 -6.38 10.26 -3.13
CA CYS A 88 -6.87 11.53 -2.59
C CYS A 88 -6.91 12.64 -3.66
N LEU A 89 -5.89 12.70 -4.52
CA LEU A 89 -5.81 13.69 -5.59
C LEU A 89 -6.48 13.23 -6.89
N ASN A 90 -6.87 11.96 -6.99
CA ASN A 90 -7.30 11.33 -8.24
C ASN A 90 -6.32 11.54 -9.40
N MET A 91 -5.01 11.42 -9.11
CA MET A 91 -3.92 11.83 -10.00
C MET A 91 -2.78 10.79 -10.03
N ARG A 92 -3.12 9.49 -10.02
CA ARG A 92 -2.12 8.42 -9.96
C ARG A 92 -1.10 8.53 -11.10
N ASN A 93 -1.57 8.70 -12.33
CA ASN A 93 -0.72 8.76 -13.52
C ASN A 93 0.19 9.99 -13.50
N GLU A 94 -0.34 11.15 -13.11
CA GLU A 94 0.39 12.40 -13.00
C GLU A 94 1.46 12.33 -11.93
N LEU A 95 1.17 11.72 -10.76
CA LEU A 95 2.15 11.51 -9.71
C LEU A 95 3.26 10.55 -10.14
N MET A 96 2.93 9.47 -10.86
CA MET A 96 3.93 8.55 -11.41
C MET A 96 4.85 9.25 -12.41
N LEU A 97 4.30 9.98 -13.37
CA LEU A 97 5.08 10.72 -14.37
C LEU A 97 5.88 11.86 -13.74
N SER A 98 5.32 12.53 -12.75
CA SER A 98 6.01 13.58 -11.98
C SER A 98 7.24 13.00 -11.28
N ALA A 99 7.14 11.84 -10.63
CA ALA A 99 8.28 11.21 -9.98
C ALA A 99 9.42 10.88 -10.96
N VAL A 100 9.10 10.36 -12.14
CA VAL A 100 10.08 10.09 -13.21
C VAL A 100 10.76 11.39 -13.67
N ARG A 101 9.99 12.45 -13.88
CA ARG A 101 10.53 13.76 -14.30
C ARG A 101 11.47 14.36 -13.25
N HIS A 102 11.08 14.33 -11.97
CA HIS A 102 11.90 14.85 -10.88
C HIS A 102 13.20 14.07 -10.69
N ALA A 103 13.17 12.76 -10.98
CA ALA A 103 14.35 11.90 -10.94
C ALA A 103 15.16 11.93 -12.25
N HIS A 104 14.89 12.88 -13.14
CA HIS A 104 15.54 13.04 -14.46
C HIS A 104 15.54 11.76 -15.31
N GLY A 105 14.49 10.93 -15.18
CA GLY A 105 14.40 9.66 -15.91
C GLY A 105 15.46 8.64 -15.52
N SER A 106 15.99 8.69 -14.29
CA SER A 106 16.93 7.67 -13.81
C SER A 106 16.32 6.27 -13.88
N ASP A 107 17.17 5.26 -14.09
CA ASP A 107 16.75 3.85 -14.17
C ASP A 107 15.93 3.43 -12.96
N ILE A 108 16.32 3.87 -11.76
CA ILE A 108 15.59 3.59 -10.51
C ILE A 108 14.14 4.13 -10.56
N ALA A 109 13.95 5.32 -11.14
CA ALA A 109 12.61 5.91 -11.24
C ALA A 109 11.76 5.23 -12.34
N LEU A 110 12.39 4.78 -13.43
CA LEU A 110 11.73 4.00 -14.47
C LEU A 110 11.35 2.61 -13.99
N ASP A 111 12.22 1.95 -13.22
CA ASP A 111 11.93 0.67 -12.58
C ASP A 111 10.73 0.80 -11.63
N LEU A 112 10.72 1.82 -10.76
CA LEU A 112 9.60 2.06 -9.86
C LEU A 112 8.30 2.40 -10.62
N TYR A 113 8.40 3.12 -11.74
CA TYR A 113 7.26 3.39 -12.61
C TYR A 113 6.68 2.09 -13.18
N ASN A 114 7.52 1.21 -13.71
CA ASN A 114 7.11 -0.08 -14.28
C ASN A 114 6.54 -1.00 -13.20
N GLU A 115 7.13 -1.03 -12.00
CA GLU A 115 6.59 -1.73 -10.85
C GLU A 115 5.16 -1.25 -10.56
N ARG A 116 4.94 0.06 -10.41
CA ARG A 116 3.60 0.62 -10.17
C ARG A 116 2.60 0.32 -11.28
N LEU A 117 3.04 0.33 -12.54
CA LEU A 117 2.18 0.04 -13.69
C LEU A 117 1.68 -1.41 -13.63
N SER A 118 2.57 -2.36 -13.36
CA SER A 118 2.25 -3.80 -13.28
C SER A 118 1.44 -4.22 -12.05
N ARG A 119 1.08 -3.29 -11.16
CA ARG A 119 0.46 -3.60 -9.85
C ARG A 119 -0.93 -4.20 -9.98
N TYR A 120 -1.68 -3.77 -11.00
CA TYR A 120 -3.06 -4.19 -11.24
C TYR A 120 -3.22 -4.98 -12.54
N ASP A 121 -2.11 -5.28 -13.21
CA ASP A 121 -2.10 -6.14 -14.39
C ASP A 121 -2.21 -7.61 -13.92
N PHE A 122 -3.38 -8.21 -14.18
CA PHE A 122 -3.69 -9.61 -13.91
C PHE A 122 -3.35 -10.52 -15.09
#